data_AF-A0A2D8YWR0-F1
#
_entry.id   AF-A0A2D8YWR0-F1
#
_cell.length_a   1.000
_cell.length_b   1.000
_cell.length_c   1.000
_cell.angle_alpha   90.00
_cell.angle_beta   90.00
_cell.angle_gamma   90.00
#
_symmetry.space_group_name_H-M   'P 1'
#
loop_
_entity.id
_entity.type
_entity.pdbx_description
1 polymer ?
#
loop_
_entity_poly.entity_id
_entity_poly.type
_entity_poly.pdbx_seq_one_letter_code
_entity_poly.pdbx_strand_id
1 'polypeptide(L)' 'MQDLYTALGLVLVIEGAIYALFPDGMQRAMAQLQEMPPGTLRLAGLGAAVAGVVIV' A
#
# COMPACT_ATOMS: atom_id res chain seq x y z
N MET A 1 -21.00 -4.99 6.96
CA MET A 1 -20.35 -3.82 7.60
C MET A 1 -19.18 -4.22 8.49
N GLN A 2 -19.27 -5.32 9.26
CA GLN A 2 -18.14 -5.82 10.06
C GLN A 2 -16.89 -6.14 9.22
N ASP A 3 -17.06 -6.78 8.06
CA ASP A 3 -15.94 -7.15 7.18
C ASP A 3 -15.14 -5.93 6.68
N LEU A 4 -15.81 -4.80 6.43
CA LEU A 4 -15.14 -3.55 6.05
C LEU A 4 -14.28 -3.01 7.20
N TYR A 5 -14.79 -3.02 8.43
CA TYR A 5 -14.01 -2.60 9.59
C TYR A 5 -12.83 -3.53 9.85
N THR A 6 -13.00 -4.84 9.65
CA THR A 6 -11.92 -5.82 9.75
C THR A 6 -10.85 -5.59 8.68
N ALA A 7 -11.23 -5.36 7.43
CA ALA A 7 -10.30 -5.07 6.34
C ALA A 7 -9.51 -3.77 6.58
N LEU A 8 -10.19 -2.71 7.03
CA LEU A 8 -9.54 -1.45 7.42
C LEU A 8 -8.59 -1.64 8.61
N GLY A 9 -9.00 -2.40 9.63
CA GLY A 9 -8.12 -2.73 10.76
C GLY A 9 -6.88 -3.49 10.33
N LEU A 10 -7.04 -4.48 9.44
CA LEU A 10 -5.93 -5.27 8.94
C LEU A 10 -4.93 -4.43 8.13
N VAL A 11 -5.42 -3.50 7.28
CA VAL A 11 -4.52 -2.63 6.50
C VAL A 11 -3.67 -1.75 7.43
N LEU A 12 -4.25 -1.23 8.51
CA LEU A 12 -3.54 -0.42 9.50
C LEU A 12 -2.51 -1.24 10.28
N VAL A 13 -2.84 -2.48 10.65
CA VAL A 13 -1.91 -3.39 11.33
C VAL A 13 -0.72 -3.72 10.43
N ILE A 14 -0.96 -4.03 9.14
CA ILE A 14 0.10 -4.37 8.20
C ILE A 14 0.99 -3.15 7.93
N GLU A 15 0.41 -2.00 7.61
CA GLU A 15 1.16 -0.74 7.42
C GLU A 15 1.99 -0.40 8.67
N GLY A 16 1.37 -0.40 9.85
CA GLY A 16 2.05 -0.11 11.11
C GLY A 16 3.18 -1.08 11.43
N ALA A 17 3.00 -2.37 11.15
CA ALA A 17 4.04 -3.38 11.34
C ALA A 17 5.22 -3.15 10.40
N ILE A 18 4.97 -2.79 9.13
CA ILE A 18 6.04 -2.48 8.17
C ILE A 18 6.83 -1.25 8.62
N TYR A 19 6.17 -0.18 9.07
CA TYR A 19 6.86 1.01 9.60
C TYR A 19 7.68 0.69 10.86
N ALA A 20 7.16 -0.14 11.76
CA ALA A 20 7.83 -0.47 13.02
C ALA A 20 9.01 -1.44 12.84
N LEU A 21 8.88 -2.45 11.96
CA LEU A 21 9.90 -3.48 11.74
C LEU A 21 10.96 -3.04 10.72
N PHE A 22 10.57 -2.26 9.70
CA PHE A 22 11.44 -1.93 8.57
C PHE A 22 11.41 -0.42 8.20
N PRO A 23 11.69 0.49 9.16
CA PRO A 23 11.57 1.94 8.93
C PRO A 23 12.48 2.45 7.81
N ASP A 24 13.73 1.97 7.74
CA ASP A 24 14.68 2.42 6.71
C ASP A 24 14.35 1.88 5.32
N GLY A 25 13.74 0.69 5.25
CA GLY A 25 13.25 0.11 4.00
C GLY A 25 12.12 0.96 3.43
N MET A 26 11.20 1.39 4.30
CA MET A 26 10.06 2.19 3.89
C MET A 26 10.45 3.62 3.49
N GLN A 27 11.40 4.24 4.20
CA GLN A 27 11.97 5.54 3.79
C GLN A 27 12.59 5.47 2.38
N ARG A 28 13.36 4.41 2.10
CA ARG A 28 13.94 4.18 0.76
C ARG A 28 12.89 3.96 -0.32
N ALA A 29 11.86 3.16 -0.03
CA ALA A 29 10.77 2.94 -0.97
C ALA A 29 10.01 4.25 -1.26
N MET A 30 9.75 5.07 -0.24
CA MET A 30 9.13 6.39 -0.43
C MET A 30 9.98 7.33 -1.29
N ALA A 31 11.31 7.35 -1.10
CA ALA A 31 12.20 8.14 -1.94
C ALA A 31 12.10 7.72 -3.43
N GLN A 32 12.08 6.41 -3.69
CA GLN A 32 11.90 5.89 -5.06
C GLN A 32 10.55 6.31 -5.66
N LEU A 33 9.46 6.24 -4.88
CA LEU A 33 8.14 6.64 -5.34
C LEU A 33 8.06 8.12 -5.71
N GLN A 34 8.83 8.99 -5.06
CA GLN A 34 8.89 10.42 -5.38
C GLN A 34 9.62 10.70 -6.70
N GLU A 35 10.55 9.84 -7.10
CA GLU A 35 11.29 9.96 -8.37
C GLU A 35 10.49 9.42 -9.56
N MET A 36 9.43 8.63 -9.32
CA MET A 36 8.62 8.05 -10.38
C MET A 36 7.75 9.08 -11.08
N PRO A 37 7.64 9.04 -12.43
CA PRO A 37 6.67 9.85 -13.16
C PRO A 37 5.24 9.57 -12.68
N PRO A 38 4.37 10.60 -12.58
CA PRO A 38 2.99 10.42 -12.11
C PRO A 38 2.18 9.39 -12.91
N GLY A 39 2.47 9.23 -14.22
CA GLY A 39 1.83 8.23 -15.07
C GLY A 39 2.11 6.80 -14.63
N THR A 40 3.36 6.49 -14.27
CA THR A 40 3.76 5.16 -13.81
C THR A 40 3.15 4.85 -12.44
N LEU A 41 3.17 5.82 -11.52
CA LEU A 41 2.56 5.67 -10.20
C LEU A 41 1.04 5.40 -10.30
N ARG A 42 0.35 6.12 -11.20
CA ARG A 42 -1.08 5.90 -11.47
C ARG A 42 -1.34 4.49 -12.00
N LEU A 43 -0.57 4.03 -12.99
CA LEU A 43 -0.74 2.71 -13.58
C LEU A 43 -0.49 1.58 -12.58
N ALA A 44 0.57 1.70 -11.78
CA ALA A 44 0.87 0.74 -10.71
C ALA A 44 -0.24 0.70 -9.65
N GLY A 45 -0.69 1.87 -9.19
CA GLY A 45 -1.80 1.97 -8.22
C GLY A 45 -3.11 1.41 -8.76
N LEU A 46 -3.45 1.69 -10.03
CA LEU A 46 -4.64 1.15 -10.68
C LEU A 46 -4.55 -0.36 -10.83
N GLY A 47 -3.39 -0.90 -11.21
CA GLY A 47 -3.15 -2.33 -11.28
C GLY A 47 -3.34 -3.02 -9.92
N ALA A 48 -2.78 -2.45 -8.85
CA ALA A 48 -2.96 -2.97 -7.50
C ALA A 48 -4.43 -2.93 -7.04
N ALA A 49 -5.14 -1.83 -7.31
CA ALA A 49 -6.56 -1.70 -6.98
C ALA A 49 -7.43 -2.73 -7.71
N VAL A 50 -7.21 -2.91 -9.01
CA VAL A 50 -7.94 -3.92 -9.81
C VAL A 50 -7.65 -5.32 -9.31
N ALA A 51 -6.38 -5.64 -9.01
CA ALA A 51 -6.02 -6.93 -8.45
C ALA A 51 -6.72 -7.19 -7.11
N GLY A 52 -6.78 -6.18 -6.23
CA GLY A 52 -7.52 -6.26 -4.97
C GLY A 52 -9.00 -6.57 -5.16
N VAL A 53 -9.65 -5.92 -6.14
CA VAL A 53 -11.07 -6.18 -6.48
C VAL A 53 -11.28 -7.59 -7.05
N VAL A 54 -10.30 -8.17 -7.74
CA VAL A 54 -10.40 -9.55 -8.25
C VAL A 54 -10.24 -10.59 -7.13
N ILE A 55 -9.47 -10.27 -6.08
CA ILE A 55 -9.19 -11.18 -4.96
C ILE A 55 -10.35 -11.23 -3.95
N VAL A 56 -10.97 -10.07 -3.67
CA VAL A 56 -12.08 -9.94 -2.70
C VAL A 56 -13.40 -10.37 -3.34
#